data_AF-A0A382XW05-F1
#
_entry.id   AF-A0A382XW05-F1
#
_cell.length_a   1.000
_cell.length_b   1.000
_cell.length_c   1.000
_cell.angle_alpha   90.00
_cell.angle_beta   90.00
_cell.angle_gamma   90.00
#
_symmetry.space_group_name_H-M   'P 1'
#
loop_
_entity.id
_entity.type
_entity.pdbx_description
1 polymer ?
#
loop_
_entity_poly.entity_id
_entity_poly.type
_entity_poly.pdbx_seq_one_letter_code
_entity_poly.pdbx_strand_id
1 'polypeptide(L)'
;TPEVKRVIGFLEDEMGVTKIRFPKSSSIGIKPVSKEGTERLVSAAIQYAIDKNRRSVTLVHKGNIMKFTEGAFKNWGYALAENNFKEHVFTWIQYDKIAEEEGKERANEVQSKAIDSGKIIIKDMIADAFLQQILTRPNEYDVVATLNLNGDYFSDALAAMVGGIGIAPGANINYESGLAVFEATHGTAPKYAGLDKVNPSSIILSGAMMFDYLGWSEVSEIIKKGMARTIKSKQVTYDFHRLMEGADKLSCSEFGEKIVQNM
;
A
#
# COMPACT_ATOMS: atom_id res chain seq x y z
N THR A 1 30.74 11.65 11.84
CA THR A 1 31.67 12.47 11.03
C THR A 1 31.64 13.92 11.52
N PRO A 2 32.52 14.83 11.06
CA PRO A 2 32.43 16.25 11.39
C PRO A 2 31.06 16.88 11.10
N GLU A 3 30.38 16.44 10.04
CA GLU A 3 29.05 16.91 9.63
C GLU A 3 27.97 16.52 10.66
N VAL A 4 27.96 15.26 11.11
CA VAL A 4 27.03 14.81 12.17
C VAL A 4 27.22 15.62 13.46
N LYS A 5 28.46 15.94 13.83
CA LYS A 5 28.73 16.76 15.02
C LYS A 5 28.15 18.16 14.87
N ARG A 6 28.22 18.75 13.67
CA ARG A 6 27.62 20.05 13.37
C ARG A 6 26.09 20.02 13.49
N VAL A 7 25.45 18.97 12.96
CA VAL A 7 23.99 18.79 13.09
C VAL A 7 23.57 18.61 14.54
N ILE A 8 24.31 17.80 15.32
CA ILE A 8 24.03 17.62 16.75
C ILE A 8 24.20 18.94 17.50
N GLY A 9 25.28 19.68 17.24
CA GLY A 9 25.49 21.01 17.83
C GLY A 9 24.34 21.97 17.51
N PHE A 10 23.91 22.06 16.25
CA PHE A 10 22.73 22.84 15.88
C PHE A 10 21.46 22.42 16.66
N LEU A 11 21.21 21.11 16.78
CA LEU A 11 20.04 20.61 17.51
C LEU A 11 20.10 20.92 19.01
N GLU A 12 21.26 20.77 19.65
CA GLU A 12 21.43 20.99 21.09
C GLU A 12 21.53 22.49 21.42
N ASP A 13 22.38 23.23 20.71
CA ASP A 13 22.75 24.61 21.03
C ASP A 13 21.74 25.64 20.52
N GLU A 14 21.19 25.45 19.30
CA GLU A 14 20.26 26.42 18.70
C GLU A 14 18.79 26.02 18.89
N MET A 15 18.48 24.72 18.80
CA MET A 15 17.10 24.21 18.88
C MET A 15 16.71 23.70 20.28
N GLY A 16 17.64 23.67 21.23
CA GLY A 16 17.39 23.27 22.62
C GLY A 16 17.00 21.80 22.80
N VAL A 17 17.41 20.91 21.89
CA VAL A 17 17.06 19.49 21.94
C VAL A 17 17.83 18.78 23.05
N THR A 18 17.10 18.24 24.03
CA THR A 18 17.68 17.49 25.18
C THR A 18 17.46 15.97 25.10
N LYS A 19 16.82 15.48 24.04
CA LYS A 19 16.34 14.08 23.94
C LYS A 19 17.32 13.14 23.25
N ILE A 20 18.47 13.62 22.78
CA ILE A 20 19.51 12.75 22.19
C ILE A 20 20.19 11.99 23.32
N ARG A 21 19.92 10.69 23.43
CA ARG A 21 20.40 9.88 24.58
C ARG A 21 21.92 9.73 24.64
N PHE A 22 22.59 9.67 23.49
CA PHE A 22 24.04 9.43 23.35
C PHE A 22 24.66 10.30 22.24
N PRO A 23 24.75 11.64 22.42
CA PRO A 23 25.13 12.55 21.34
C PRO A 23 26.54 12.30 20.79
N LYS A 24 27.46 11.80 21.62
CA LYS A 24 28.85 11.53 21.21
C LYS A 24 29.00 10.32 20.26
N SER A 25 27.98 9.46 20.18
CA SER A 25 28.03 8.20 19.41
C SER A 25 26.77 7.98 18.56
N SER A 26 25.99 9.03 18.30
CA SER A 26 24.75 8.93 17.51
C SER A 26 25.01 9.26 16.04
N SER A 27 24.39 8.47 15.15
CA SER A 27 24.09 8.88 13.78
C SER A 27 22.75 9.63 13.77
N ILE A 28 22.54 10.52 12.79
CA ILE A 28 21.32 11.31 12.66
C ILE A 28 20.61 10.98 11.34
N GLY A 29 19.29 10.84 11.40
CA GLY A 29 18.40 10.74 10.25
C GLY A 29 17.35 11.85 10.29
N ILE A 30 16.94 12.33 9.12
CA ILE A 30 15.90 13.35 8.97
C ILE A 30 14.71 12.71 8.25
N LYS A 31 13.51 12.85 8.83
CA LYS A 31 12.25 12.32 8.29
C LYS A 31 11.32 13.48 7.91
N PRO A 32 11.43 14.04 6.70
CA PRO A 32 10.49 15.04 6.23
C PRO A 32 9.18 14.38 5.78
N VAL A 33 8.05 14.96 6.17
CA VAL A 33 6.72 14.63 5.67
C VAL A 33 6.00 15.96 5.47
N SER A 34 5.52 16.22 4.26
CA SER A 34 4.89 17.49 3.91
C SER A 34 3.41 17.33 3.61
N LYS A 35 2.70 18.46 3.64
CA LYS A 35 1.29 18.55 3.33
C LYS A 35 1.04 18.21 1.86
N GLU A 36 1.79 18.83 0.96
CA GLU A 36 1.70 18.64 -0.49
C GLU A 36 1.95 17.18 -0.89
N GLY A 37 2.98 16.56 -0.29
CA GLY A 37 3.30 15.15 -0.53
C GLY A 37 2.22 14.21 -0.01
N THR A 38 1.59 14.55 1.11
CA THR A 38 0.47 13.80 1.68
C THR A 38 -0.77 13.94 0.82
N GLU A 39 -1.16 15.18 0.50
CA GLU A 39 -2.41 15.49 -0.18
C GLU A 39 -2.46 14.87 -1.57
N ARG A 40 -1.37 14.92 -2.36
CA ARG A 40 -1.35 14.26 -3.68
C ARG A 40 -1.50 12.73 -3.59
N LEU A 41 -0.88 12.10 -2.58
CA LEU A 41 -0.94 10.65 -2.38
C LEU A 41 -2.35 10.23 -1.95
N VAL A 42 -2.89 10.90 -0.94
CA VAL A 42 -4.22 10.59 -0.41
C VAL A 42 -5.30 10.91 -1.44
N SER A 43 -5.15 11.98 -2.22
CA SER A 43 -6.03 12.30 -3.35
C SER A 43 -6.05 11.16 -4.37
N ALA A 44 -4.88 10.64 -4.76
CA ALA A 44 -4.80 9.52 -5.69
C ALA A 44 -5.46 8.24 -5.12
N ALA A 45 -5.27 7.96 -3.82
CA ALA A 45 -5.89 6.81 -3.16
C ALA A 45 -7.43 6.92 -3.09
N ILE A 46 -7.97 8.11 -2.76
CA ILE A 46 -9.41 8.36 -2.75
C ILE A 46 -9.98 8.29 -4.16
N GLN A 47 -9.33 8.92 -5.14
CA GLN A 47 -9.78 8.86 -6.54
C GLN A 47 -9.80 7.41 -7.05
N TYR A 48 -8.75 6.63 -6.77
CA TYR A 48 -8.72 5.20 -7.10
C TYR A 48 -9.87 4.43 -6.44
N ALA A 49 -10.17 4.74 -5.18
CA ALA A 49 -11.29 4.12 -4.48
C ALA A 49 -12.64 4.46 -5.13
N ILE A 50 -12.82 5.70 -5.60
CA ILE A 50 -14.01 6.12 -6.36
C ILE A 50 -14.10 5.36 -7.68
N ASP A 51 -13.05 5.44 -8.51
CA ASP A 51 -13.05 4.90 -9.87
C ASP A 51 -13.23 3.37 -9.90
N LYS A 52 -12.72 2.68 -8.88
CA LYS A 52 -12.79 1.21 -8.76
C LYS A 52 -13.86 0.73 -7.78
N ASN A 53 -14.78 1.61 -7.35
CA ASN A 53 -15.88 1.30 -6.43
C ASN A 53 -15.42 0.53 -5.17
N ARG A 54 -14.35 1.01 -4.54
CA ARG A 54 -13.77 0.43 -3.32
C ARG A 54 -14.50 0.96 -2.09
N ARG A 55 -14.48 0.18 -1.01
CA ARG A 55 -15.34 0.44 0.16
C ARG A 55 -14.76 1.48 1.12
N SER A 56 -13.44 1.54 1.21
CA SER A 56 -12.76 2.37 2.20
C SER A 56 -11.34 2.73 1.80
N VAL A 57 -10.85 3.84 2.33
CA VAL A 57 -9.43 4.21 2.35
C VAL A 57 -8.98 4.29 3.81
N THR A 58 -7.96 3.52 4.17
CA THR A 58 -7.37 3.54 5.52
C THR A 58 -6.06 4.33 5.50
N LEU A 59 -6.00 5.41 6.27
CA LEU A 59 -4.80 6.19 6.53
C LEU A 59 -3.99 5.48 7.63
N VAL A 60 -2.88 4.84 7.28
CA VAL A 60 -2.07 4.12 8.28
C VAL A 60 -0.86 4.96 8.69
N HIS A 61 -0.67 5.14 10.00
CA HIS A 61 0.33 6.07 10.53
C HIS A 61 0.76 5.71 11.96
N LYS A 62 1.91 6.20 12.44
CA LYS A 62 2.37 6.09 13.84
C LYS A 62 2.32 7.44 14.55
N GLY A 63 1.19 8.12 14.38
CA GLY A 63 1.00 9.52 14.80
C GLY A 63 0.96 9.74 16.31
N ASN A 64 0.78 8.69 17.11
CA ASN A 64 0.88 8.79 18.58
C ASN A 64 2.32 9.08 19.05
N ILE A 65 3.33 8.59 18.32
CA ILE A 65 4.75 8.84 18.60
C ILE A 65 5.28 9.98 17.73
N MET A 66 5.03 9.92 16.41
CA MET A 66 5.52 10.90 15.43
C MET A 66 4.43 11.91 15.06
N LYS A 67 4.02 12.73 16.04
CA LYS A 67 2.87 13.63 15.93
C LYS A 67 2.94 14.61 14.74
N PHE A 68 4.11 15.19 14.49
CA PHE A 68 4.26 16.26 13.49
C PHE A 68 4.57 15.77 12.08
N THR A 69 4.78 14.46 11.88
CA THR A 69 5.02 13.87 10.57
C THR A 69 3.92 12.86 10.25
N GLU A 70 3.86 11.74 10.96
CA GLU A 70 2.85 10.72 10.72
C GLU A 70 1.47 11.11 11.28
N GLY A 71 1.42 11.84 12.39
CA GLY A 71 0.17 12.44 12.87
C GLY A 71 -0.33 13.55 11.92
N ALA A 72 0.58 14.34 11.35
CA ALA A 72 0.26 15.35 10.35
C ALA A 72 -0.27 14.71 9.05
N PHE A 73 0.34 13.61 8.58
CA PHE A 73 -0.15 12.81 7.45
C PHE A 73 -1.63 12.43 7.62
N LYS A 74 -1.99 11.88 8.80
CA LYS A 74 -3.39 11.55 9.12
C LYS A 74 -4.30 12.77 9.02
N ASN A 75 -3.91 13.86 9.68
CA ASN A 75 -4.75 15.06 9.77
C ASN A 75 -4.94 15.73 8.41
N TRP A 76 -3.88 15.85 7.61
CA TRP A 76 -3.96 16.39 6.25
C TRP A 76 -4.80 15.49 5.33
N GLY A 77 -4.66 14.16 5.46
CA GLY A 77 -5.47 13.22 4.70
C GLY A 77 -6.97 13.34 4.98
N TYR A 78 -7.37 13.47 6.25
CA TYR A 78 -8.76 13.73 6.61
C TYR A 78 -9.26 15.08 6.12
N ALA A 79 -8.48 16.15 6.32
CA ALA A 79 -8.85 17.48 5.87
C ALA A 79 -9.05 17.53 4.35
N LEU A 80 -8.17 16.88 3.58
CA LEU A 80 -8.32 16.73 2.13
C LEU A 80 -9.61 16.00 1.77
N ALA A 81 -9.89 14.87 2.43
CA ALA A 81 -11.10 14.08 2.16
C ALA A 81 -12.37 14.92 2.37
N GLU A 82 -12.45 15.66 3.48
CA GLU A 82 -13.60 16.50 3.81
C GLU A 82 -13.71 17.75 2.94
N ASN A 83 -12.60 18.32 2.48
CA ASN A 83 -12.62 19.53 1.65
C ASN A 83 -12.87 19.24 0.16
N ASN A 84 -12.25 18.19 -0.36
CA ASN A 84 -12.19 17.94 -1.80
C ASN A 84 -13.11 16.80 -2.25
N PHE A 85 -13.49 15.89 -1.35
CA PHE A 85 -14.26 14.69 -1.68
C PHE A 85 -15.54 14.52 -0.85
N LYS A 86 -16.04 15.59 -0.21
CA LYS A 86 -17.19 15.58 0.72
C LYS A 86 -18.42 14.80 0.24
N GLU A 87 -18.73 14.87 -1.06
CA GLU A 87 -19.90 14.21 -1.65
C GLU A 87 -19.69 12.69 -1.76
N HIS A 88 -18.44 12.24 -1.84
CA HIS A 88 -18.06 10.84 -2.06
C HIS A 88 -17.64 10.10 -0.78
N VAL A 89 -17.38 10.81 0.31
CA VAL A 89 -16.77 10.21 1.51
C VAL A 89 -17.56 10.44 2.79
N PHE A 90 -17.34 9.54 3.75
CA PHE A 90 -17.67 9.73 5.16
C PHE A 90 -16.44 9.37 6.00
N THR A 91 -16.03 10.27 6.91
CA THR A 91 -14.76 10.14 7.64
C THR A 91 -14.98 9.69 9.09
N TRP A 92 -13.99 9.04 9.68
CA TRP A 92 -14.01 8.78 11.12
C TRP A 92 -13.91 10.04 11.97
N ILE A 93 -13.41 11.16 11.43
CA ILE A 93 -13.50 12.47 12.13
C ILE A 93 -14.95 12.95 12.22
N GLN A 94 -15.77 12.75 11.18
CA GLN A 94 -17.20 13.00 11.24
C GLN A 94 -17.90 12.03 12.19
N TYR A 95 -17.54 10.73 12.13
CA TYR A 95 -18.04 9.72 13.06
C TYR A 95 -17.77 10.11 14.52
N ASP A 96 -16.54 10.47 14.86
CA ASP A 96 -16.12 10.80 16.23
C ASP A 96 -16.88 12.02 16.75
N LYS A 97 -17.07 13.05 15.93
CA LYS A 97 -17.88 14.23 16.28
C LYS A 97 -19.34 13.86 16.58
N ILE A 98 -19.97 13.06 15.71
CA ILE A 98 -21.35 12.59 15.93
C ILE A 98 -21.42 11.71 17.18
N ALA A 99 -20.42 10.86 17.42
CA ALA A 99 -20.39 9.99 18.59
C ALA A 99 -20.25 10.79 19.90
N GLU A 100 -19.53 11.90 19.88
CA GLU A 100 -19.37 12.83 21.01
C GLU A 100 -20.65 13.65 21.27
N GLU A 101 -21.31 14.14 20.21
CA GLU A 101 -22.48 15.02 20.32
C GLU A 101 -23.81 14.26 20.49
N GLU A 102 -23.98 13.14 19.78
CA GLU A 102 -25.24 12.40 19.66
C GLU A 102 -25.14 10.93 20.11
N GLY A 103 -23.94 10.45 20.45
CA GLY A 103 -23.70 9.08 20.92
C GLY A 103 -23.37 8.07 19.83
N LYS A 104 -22.76 6.94 20.24
CA LYS A 104 -22.21 5.93 19.31
C LYS A 104 -23.27 5.22 18.46
N GLU A 105 -24.46 4.99 18.99
CA GLU A 105 -25.55 4.36 18.23
C GLU A 105 -25.92 5.21 17.01
N ARG A 106 -26.01 6.52 17.22
CA ARG A 106 -26.29 7.47 16.15
C ARG A 106 -25.16 7.55 15.13
N ALA A 107 -23.91 7.61 15.57
CA ALA A 107 -22.75 7.60 14.68
C ALA A 107 -22.69 6.33 13.80
N ASN A 108 -23.01 5.16 14.38
CA ASN A 108 -23.11 3.90 13.64
C ASN A 108 -24.21 3.93 12.58
N GLU A 109 -25.39 4.45 12.92
CA GLU A 109 -26.51 4.60 11.98
C GLU A 109 -26.13 5.50 10.79
N VAL A 110 -25.49 6.64 11.07
CA VAL A 110 -25.06 7.59 10.02
C VAL A 110 -23.99 6.97 9.12
N GLN A 111 -23.00 6.27 9.68
CA GLN A 111 -22.01 5.56 8.88
C GLN A 111 -22.65 4.48 8.01
N SER A 112 -23.61 3.70 8.55
CA SER A 112 -24.33 2.69 7.76
C SER A 112 -25.05 3.32 6.58
N LYS A 113 -25.76 4.44 6.79
CA LYS A 113 -26.42 5.19 5.71
C LYS A 113 -25.43 5.74 4.69
N ALA A 114 -24.25 6.18 5.12
CA ALA A 114 -23.19 6.61 4.22
C ALA A 114 -22.72 5.45 3.33
N ILE A 115 -22.50 4.26 3.90
CA ILE A 115 -22.15 3.05 3.14
C ILE A 115 -23.26 2.68 2.15
N ASP A 116 -24.52 2.67 2.59
CA ASP A 116 -25.69 2.33 1.75
C ASP A 116 -25.89 3.31 0.59
N SER A 117 -25.50 4.57 0.77
CA SER A 117 -25.50 5.60 -0.28
C SER A 117 -24.26 5.56 -1.18
N GLY A 118 -23.36 4.59 -1.00
CA GLY A 118 -22.17 4.40 -1.82
C GLY A 118 -20.98 5.28 -1.45
N LYS A 119 -20.99 5.93 -0.28
CA LYS A 119 -19.84 6.72 0.19
C LYS A 119 -18.68 5.81 0.61
N ILE A 120 -17.48 6.26 0.30
CA ILE A 120 -16.23 5.62 0.73
C ILE A 120 -15.94 6.02 2.17
N ILE A 121 -15.64 5.02 3.01
CA ILE A 121 -15.26 5.27 4.39
C ILE A 121 -13.78 5.64 4.46
N ILE A 122 -13.49 6.84 4.96
CA ILE A 122 -12.13 7.27 5.27
C ILE A 122 -11.90 7.04 6.76
N LYS A 123 -10.96 6.15 7.05
CA LYS A 123 -10.62 5.74 8.41
C LYS A 123 -9.12 5.76 8.61
N ASP A 124 -8.66 5.58 9.84
CA ASP A 124 -7.24 5.50 10.16
C ASP A 124 -6.90 4.31 11.06
N MET A 125 -5.64 3.90 11.02
CA MET A 125 -5.13 2.87 11.90
C MET A 125 -3.69 3.17 12.31
N ILE A 126 -3.36 2.87 13.57
CA ILE A 126 -2.00 2.98 14.03
C ILE A 126 -1.15 1.84 13.43
N ALA A 127 0.03 2.16 12.89
CA ALA A 127 0.88 1.24 12.13
C ALA A 127 1.13 -0.15 12.76
N ASP A 128 1.38 -0.21 14.07
CA ASP A 128 1.60 -1.48 14.79
C ASP A 128 0.31 -2.28 14.99
N ALA A 129 -0.81 -1.60 15.26
CA ALA A 129 -2.13 -2.24 15.30
C ALA A 129 -2.54 -2.72 13.90
N PHE A 130 -2.21 -1.97 12.85
CA PHE A 130 -2.48 -2.35 11.47
C PHE A 130 -1.81 -3.67 11.10
N LEU A 131 -0.54 -3.88 11.47
CA LEU A 131 0.17 -5.16 11.25
C LEU A 131 -0.53 -6.36 11.92
N GLN A 132 -1.16 -6.16 13.08
CA GLN A 132 -1.95 -7.21 13.73
C GLN A 132 -3.29 -7.43 13.02
N GLN A 133 -3.92 -6.34 12.58
CA GLN A 133 -5.25 -6.36 11.99
C GLN A 133 -5.27 -6.91 10.56
N ILE A 134 -4.21 -6.70 9.77
CA ILE A 134 -4.13 -7.36 8.45
C ILE A 134 -4.12 -8.89 8.59
N LEU A 135 -3.55 -9.44 9.67
CA LEU A 135 -3.56 -10.88 9.94
C LEU A 135 -4.91 -11.37 10.48
N THR A 136 -5.50 -10.63 11.41
CA THR A 136 -6.68 -11.09 12.17
C THR A 136 -8.00 -10.70 11.54
N ARG A 137 -8.05 -9.59 10.80
CA ARG A 137 -9.25 -9.01 10.17
C ARG A 137 -8.95 -8.36 8.81
N PRO A 138 -8.32 -9.08 7.85
CA PRO A 138 -7.97 -8.51 6.56
C PRO A 138 -9.18 -7.99 5.76
N ASN A 139 -10.36 -8.61 5.95
CA ASN A 139 -11.60 -8.25 5.27
C ASN A 139 -12.16 -6.87 5.63
N GLU A 140 -11.70 -6.27 6.73
CA GLU A 140 -12.06 -4.91 7.12
C GLU A 140 -11.33 -3.84 6.28
N TYR A 141 -10.26 -4.18 5.56
CA TYR A 141 -9.45 -3.24 4.80
C TYR A 141 -9.70 -3.36 3.30
N ASP A 142 -9.44 -2.26 2.58
CA ASP A 142 -9.60 -2.20 1.13
C ASP A 142 -8.45 -1.40 0.49
N VAL A 143 -8.60 -0.08 0.32
CA VAL A 143 -7.50 0.80 -0.09
C VAL A 143 -6.75 1.28 1.15
N VAL A 144 -5.42 1.32 1.06
CA VAL A 144 -4.54 1.79 2.14
C VAL A 144 -3.68 2.93 1.60
N ALA A 145 -3.66 4.04 2.32
CA ALA A 145 -2.75 5.16 2.07
C ALA A 145 -1.82 5.32 3.27
N THR A 146 -0.51 5.31 3.03
CA THR A 146 0.48 5.44 4.10
C THR A 146 1.77 6.08 3.59
N LEU A 147 2.69 6.34 4.51
CA LEU A 147 3.99 6.95 4.22
C LEU A 147 4.97 5.90 3.68
N ASN A 148 5.98 6.36 2.95
CA ASN A 148 6.98 5.54 2.25
C ASN A 148 7.46 4.30 3.06
N LEU A 149 8.08 4.51 4.23
CA LEU A 149 8.62 3.41 5.05
C LEU A 149 7.54 2.43 5.55
N ASN A 150 6.36 2.94 5.91
CA ASN A 150 5.26 2.07 6.35
C ASN A 150 4.72 1.25 5.17
N GLY A 151 4.62 1.87 3.99
CA GLY A 151 4.20 1.23 2.75
C GLY A 151 5.09 0.04 2.41
N ASP A 152 6.40 0.23 2.46
CA ASP A 152 7.42 -0.82 2.27
C ASP A 152 7.17 -2.03 3.18
N TYR A 153 7.05 -1.80 4.49
CA TYR A 153 6.83 -2.90 5.44
C TYR A 153 5.48 -3.60 5.26
N PHE A 154 4.43 -2.84 4.97
CA PHE A 154 3.09 -3.41 4.84
C PHE A 154 2.90 -4.16 3.53
N SER A 155 3.45 -3.67 2.41
CA SER A 155 3.35 -4.37 1.13
C SER A 155 4.01 -5.74 1.18
N ASP A 156 5.18 -5.84 1.83
CA ASP A 156 5.88 -7.11 2.01
C ASP A 156 5.14 -8.06 2.94
N ALA A 157 4.63 -7.55 4.07
CA ALA A 157 3.83 -8.35 5.00
C ALA A 157 2.57 -8.90 4.32
N LEU A 158 1.84 -8.06 3.58
CA LEU A 158 0.63 -8.44 2.84
C LEU A 158 0.94 -9.45 1.72
N ALA A 159 2.03 -9.24 0.97
CA ALA A 159 2.48 -10.18 -0.05
C ALA A 159 2.82 -11.54 0.57
N ALA A 160 3.52 -11.57 1.70
CA ALA A 160 3.86 -12.80 2.41
C ALA A 160 2.61 -13.57 2.87
N MET A 161 1.59 -12.87 3.41
CA MET A 161 0.36 -13.49 3.89
C MET A 161 -0.41 -14.26 2.81
N VAL A 162 -0.34 -13.82 1.56
CA VAL A 162 -1.01 -14.50 0.43
C VAL A 162 -0.07 -15.46 -0.33
N GLY A 163 1.12 -15.74 0.21
CA GLY A 163 2.15 -16.56 -0.46
C GLY A 163 2.74 -15.88 -1.70
N GLY A 164 2.61 -14.56 -1.79
CA GLY A 164 2.80 -13.77 -3.00
C GLY A 164 4.13 -13.04 -3.14
N ILE A 165 5.14 -13.29 -2.29
CA ILE A 165 6.41 -12.54 -2.30
C ILE A 165 7.08 -12.53 -3.69
N GLY A 166 7.00 -13.65 -4.42
CA GLY A 166 7.56 -13.76 -5.78
C GLY A 166 6.66 -13.25 -6.90
N ILE A 167 5.41 -12.87 -6.60
CA ILE A 167 4.39 -12.55 -7.60
C ILE A 167 3.68 -11.21 -7.38
N ALA A 168 3.99 -10.49 -6.31
CA ALA A 168 3.40 -9.18 -6.03
C ALA A 168 3.73 -8.19 -7.17
N PRO A 169 2.74 -7.53 -7.78
CA PRO A 169 3.00 -6.51 -8.80
C PRO A 169 3.26 -5.13 -8.18
N GLY A 170 3.92 -4.25 -8.93
CA GLY A 170 4.28 -2.91 -8.48
C GLY A 170 4.21 -1.86 -9.58
N ALA A 171 3.89 -0.62 -9.19
CA ALA A 171 3.91 0.54 -10.06
C ALA A 171 4.31 1.81 -9.30
N ASN A 172 5.12 2.64 -9.93
CA ASN A 172 5.48 3.99 -9.49
C ASN A 172 4.82 4.98 -10.44
N ILE A 173 3.85 5.75 -9.95
CA ILE A 173 3.00 6.58 -10.80
C ILE A 173 3.03 8.02 -10.29
N ASN A 174 3.30 8.96 -11.20
CA ASN A 174 2.99 10.36 -11.01
C ASN A 174 1.71 10.69 -11.78
N TYR A 175 0.59 10.68 -11.07
CA TYR A 175 -0.75 10.91 -11.63
C TYR A 175 -0.96 12.32 -12.19
N GLU A 176 -0.17 13.32 -11.79
CA GLU A 176 -0.26 14.69 -12.33
C GLU A 176 0.38 14.78 -13.72
N SER A 177 1.55 14.17 -13.88
CA SER A 177 2.30 14.17 -15.15
C SER A 177 1.87 13.08 -16.14
N GLY A 178 1.20 12.03 -15.65
CA GLY A 178 0.90 10.84 -16.44
C GLY A 178 2.08 9.87 -16.63
N LEU A 179 3.24 10.13 -15.99
CA LEU A 179 4.41 9.25 -16.06
C LEU A 179 4.25 8.09 -15.09
N ALA A 180 4.50 6.87 -15.57
CA ALA A 180 4.40 5.65 -14.79
C ALA A 180 5.54 4.66 -15.12
N VAL A 181 6.04 3.97 -14.11
CA VAL A 181 6.98 2.85 -14.24
C VAL A 181 6.37 1.64 -13.55
N PHE A 182 6.21 0.55 -14.30
CA PHE A 182 5.71 -0.73 -13.79
C PHE A 182 6.88 -1.69 -13.64
N GLU A 183 7.03 -2.29 -12.46
CA GLU A 183 8.23 -3.05 -12.12
C GLU A 183 7.92 -4.32 -11.34
N ALA A 184 8.81 -5.32 -11.45
CA ALA A 184 8.80 -6.44 -10.54
C ALA A 184 9.24 -5.97 -9.14
N THR A 185 8.54 -6.42 -8.10
CA THR A 185 8.83 -5.99 -6.72
C THR A 185 9.90 -6.84 -6.03
N HIS A 186 10.20 -8.02 -6.57
CA HIS A 186 11.20 -8.91 -6.01
C HIS A 186 12.64 -8.53 -6.45
N GLY A 187 13.63 -8.97 -5.67
CA GLY A 187 15.05 -8.77 -6.00
C GLY A 187 15.54 -9.56 -7.23
N THR A 188 16.81 -9.36 -7.58
CA THR A 188 17.42 -9.87 -8.83
C THR A 188 17.69 -11.38 -8.87
N ALA A 189 17.66 -12.07 -7.73
CA ALA A 189 17.87 -13.52 -7.61
C ALA A 189 19.04 -14.09 -8.46
N PRO A 190 20.29 -13.56 -8.31
CA PRO A 190 21.39 -13.80 -9.25
C PRO A 190 21.79 -15.28 -9.41
N LYS A 191 21.53 -16.11 -8.39
CA LYS A 191 21.77 -17.56 -8.41
C LYS A 191 20.99 -18.31 -9.49
N TYR A 192 19.93 -17.71 -10.02
CA TYR A 192 19.06 -18.31 -11.04
C TYR A 192 19.10 -17.58 -12.39
N ALA A 193 20.00 -16.61 -12.54
CA ALA A 193 20.13 -15.87 -13.79
C ALA A 193 20.49 -16.81 -14.96
N GLY A 194 19.74 -16.68 -16.07
CA GLY A 194 19.94 -17.49 -17.27
C GLY A 194 19.49 -18.95 -17.19
N LEU A 195 18.86 -19.38 -16.09
CA LEU A 195 18.46 -20.78 -15.88
C LEU A 195 17.02 -21.10 -16.29
N ASP A 196 16.29 -20.12 -16.86
CA ASP A 196 14.88 -20.28 -17.25
C ASP A 196 13.99 -20.88 -16.14
N LYS A 197 14.13 -20.36 -14.92
CA LYS A 197 13.57 -21.00 -13.71
C LYS A 197 12.68 -20.10 -12.86
N VAL A 198 12.95 -18.80 -12.86
CA VAL A 198 12.31 -17.86 -11.95
C VAL A 198 10.84 -17.62 -12.32
N ASN A 199 10.04 -17.21 -11.35
CA ASN A 199 8.62 -16.93 -11.55
C ASN A 199 8.43 -15.55 -12.22
N PRO A 200 7.86 -15.45 -13.44
CA PRO A 200 7.67 -14.18 -14.11
C PRO A 200 6.39 -13.44 -13.67
N SER A 201 5.62 -13.98 -12.71
CA SER A 201 4.30 -13.45 -12.39
C SER A 201 4.32 -11.99 -11.92
N SER A 202 5.32 -11.58 -11.13
CA SER A 202 5.41 -10.19 -10.64
C SER A 202 5.48 -9.18 -11.78
N ILE A 203 6.35 -9.42 -12.78
CA ILE A 203 6.45 -8.52 -13.94
C ILE A 203 5.24 -8.63 -14.88
N ILE A 204 4.65 -9.83 -15.04
CA ILE A 204 3.44 -10.02 -15.86
C ILE A 204 2.25 -9.28 -15.24
N LEU A 205 2.05 -9.39 -13.93
CA LEU A 205 0.96 -8.72 -13.20
C LEU A 205 1.19 -7.21 -13.14
N SER A 206 2.45 -6.75 -13.09
CA SER A 206 2.78 -5.33 -13.23
C SER A 206 2.49 -4.82 -14.65
N GLY A 207 2.72 -5.65 -15.68
CA GLY A 207 2.24 -5.40 -17.04
C GLY A 207 0.71 -5.36 -17.14
N ALA A 208 -0.01 -6.18 -16.37
CA ALA A 208 -1.46 -6.09 -16.29
C ALA A 208 -1.93 -4.77 -15.65
N MET A 209 -1.20 -4.25 -14.65
CA MET A 209 -1.45 -2.90 -14.11
C MET A 209 -1.16 -1.82 -15.15
N MET A 210 -0.12 -1.97 -15.96
CA MET A 210 0.19 -1.06 -17.07
C MET A 210 -0.94 -0.99 -18.09
N PHE A 211 -1.50 -2.14 -18.51
CA PHE A 211 -2.64 -2.14 -19.42
C PHE A 211 -3.88 -1.46 -18.83
N ASP A 212 -4.16 -1.68 -17.54
CA ASP A 212 -5.26 -0.98 -16.86
C ASP A 212 -5.01 0.54 -16.81
N TYR A 213 -3.77 0.97 -16.57
CA TYR A 213 -3.36 2.38 -16.59
C TYR A 213 -3.52 3.03 -17.98
N LEU A 214 -3.27 2.29 -19.05
CA LEU A 214 -3.47 2.73 -20.44
C LEU A 214 -4.94 2.73 -20.89
N GLY A 215 -5.87 2.35 -20.00
CA GLY A 215 -7.30 2.22 -20.32
C GLY A 215 -7.67 0.92 -21.02
N TRP A 216 -6.76 -0.05 -21.10
CA TRP A 216 -6.97 -1.37 -21.70
C TRP A 216 -7.33 -2.41 -20.62
N SER A 217 -8.36 -2.13 -19.83
CA SER A 217 -8.77 -2.97 -18.70
C SER A 217 -9.14 -4.39 -19.11
N GLU A 218 -9.67 -4.58 -20.33
CA GLU A 218 -9.99 -5.91 -20.87
C GLU A 218 -8.74 -6.80 -20.98
N VAL A 219 -7.62 -6.24 -21.44
CA VAL A 219 -6.33 -6.94 -21.54
C VAL A 219 -5.81 -7.29 -20.15
N SER A 220 -5.90 -6.35 -19.20
CA SER A 220 -5.54 -6.60 -17.81
C SER A 220 -6.32 -7.79 -17.22
N GLU A 221 -7.64 -7.83 -17.45
CA GLU A 221 -8.51 -8.92 -16.99
C GLU A 221 -8.18 -10.26 -17.62
N ILE A 222 -7.88 -10.30 -18.93
CA ILE A 222 -7.47 -11.52 -19.63
C ILE A 222 -6.18 -12.09 -19.01
N ILE A 223 -5.16 -11.24 -18.80
CA ILE A 223 -3.89 -11.64 -18.19
C ILE A 223 -4.12 -12.20 -16.77
N LYS A 224 -4.89 -11.48 -15.94
CA LYS A 224 -5.19 -11.92 -14.57
C LYS A 224 -5.97 -13.24 -14.54
N LYS A 225 -6.93 -13.44 -15.43
CA LYS A 225 -7.68 -14.70 -15.55
C LYS A 225 -6.81 -15.86 -16.03
N GLY A 226 -5.95 -15.63 -17.02
CA GLY A 226 -4.98 -16.63 -17.49
C GLY A 226 -4.04 -17.07 -16.36
N MET A 227 -3.46 -16.11 -15.64
CA MET A 227 -2.62 -16.36 -14.47
C MET A 227 -3.36 -17.19 -13.40
N ALA A 228 -4.57 -16.77 -13.03
CA ALA A 228 -5.38 -17.46 -12.03
C ALA A 228 -5.72 -18.90 -12.44
N ARG A 229 -6.08 -19.13 -13.72
CA ARG A 229 -6.36 -20.47 -14.26
C ARG A 229 -5.11 -21.36 -14.22
N THR A 230 -3.95 -20.84 -14.63
CA THR A 230 -2.68 -21.58 -14.64
C THR A 230 -2.21 -21.98 -13.24
N ILE A 231 -2.28 -21.06 -12.27
CA ILE A 231 -1.93 -21.38 -10.87
C ILE A 231 -2.94 -22.41 -10.30
N LYS A 232 -4.24 -22.26 -10.61
CA LYS A 232 -5.28 -23.19 -10.16
C LYS A 232 -5.15 -24.59 -10.77
N SER A 233 -4.64 -24.72 -12.00
CA SER A 233 -4.31 -26.01 -12.60
C SER A 233 -3.03 -26.63 -12.04
N LYS A 234 -2.39 -25.99 -11.05
CA LYS A 234 -1.13 -26.41 -10.42
C LYS A 234 0.05 -26.52 -11.39
N GLN A 235 0.01 -25.78 -12.50
CA GLN A 235 1.08 -25.72 -13.48
C GLN A 235 1.92 -24.48 -13.18
N VAL A 236 3.03 -24.65 -12.45
CA VAL A 236 3.68 -23.54 -11.75
C VAL A 236 5.20 -23.65 -11.78
N THR A 237 5.88 -22.53 -11.56
CA THR A 237 7.34 -22.49 -11.41
C THR A 237 7.81 -23.12 -10.08
N TYR A 238 9.12 -23.35 -9.98
CA TYR A 238 9.73 -24.14 -8.89
C TYR A 238 9.40 -23.64 -7.47
N ASP A 239 9.18 -22.34 -7.30
CA ASP A 239 8.93 -21.64 -6.06
C ASP A 239 7.56 -21.98 -5.47
N PHE A 240 6.54 -22.15 -6.32
CA PHE A 240 5.24 -22.70 -5.93
C PHE A 240 5.26 -24.23 -5.86
N HIS A 241 5.86 -24.90 -6.85
CA HIS A 241 5.87 -26.37 -6.91
C HIS A 241 6.36 -27.01 -5.61
N ARG A 242 7.40 -26.47 -4.98
CA ARG A 242 7.95 -26.99 -3.70
C ARG A 242 7.02 -26.84 -2.49
N LEU A 243 5.93 -26.07 -2.62
CA LEU A 243 4.93 -25.80 -1.57
C LEU A 243 3.57 -26.45 -1.87
N MET A 244 3.42 -27.10 -3.03
CA MET A 244 2.15 -27.65 -3.51
C MET A 244 2.26 -29.15 -3.73
N GLU A 245 1.25 -29.89 -3.27
CA GLU A 245 1.14 -31.33 -3.56
C GLU A 245 0.51 -31.55 -4.95
N GLY A 246 1.12 -32.43 -5.75
CA GLY A 246 0.63 -32.79 -7.09
C GLY A 246 0.63 -31.63 -8.08
N ALA A 247 1.66 -30.79 -8.04
CA ALA A 247 1.86 -29.69 -9.00
C ALA A 247 2.83 -30.11 -10.11
N ASP A 248 2.59 -29.59 -11.32
CA ASP A 248 3.50 -29.74 -12.45
C ASP A 248 4.51 -28.59 -12.44
N LYS A 249 5.80 -28.92 -12.36
CA LYS A 249 6.88 -27.93 -12.38
C LYS A 249 7.17 -27.48 -13.81
N LEU A 250 7.02 -26.18 -14.06
CA LEU A 250 7.35 -25.54 -15.34
C LEU A 250 8.62 -24.68 -15.22
N SER A 251 9.29 -24.48 -16.35
CA SER A 251 10.29 -23.43 -16.57
C SER A 251 9.65 -22.03 -16.57
N CYS A 252 10.46 -20.96 -16.58
CA CYS A 252 9.95 -19.59 -16.67
C CYS A 252 9.22 -19.36 -18.01
N SER A 253 9.80 -19.78 -19.13
CA SER A 253 9.18 -19.67 -20.45
C SER A 253 7.93 -20.53 -20.59
N GLU A 254 7.98 -21.79 -20.15
CA GLU A 254 6.83 -22.72 -20.19
C GLU A 254 5.65 -22.19 -19.39
N PHE A 255 5.91 -21.58 -18.22
CA PHE A 255 4.86 -20.96 -17.41
C PHE A 255 4.22 -19.76 -18.13
N GLY A 256 5.02 -18.93 -18.81
CA GLY A 256 4.53 -17.84 -19.65
C GLY A 256 3.63 -18.33 -20.80
N GLU A 257 4.07 -19.35 -21.54
CA GLU A 257 3.28 -20.00 -22.58
C GLU A 257 1.98 -20.57 -22.03
N LYS A 258 2.03 -21.17 -20.83
CA LYS A 258 0.86 -21.77 -20.21
C LYS A 258 -0.18 -20.74 -19.79
N ILE A 259 0.27 -19.57 -19.31
CA ILE A 259 -0.62 -18.42 -19.05
C ILE A 259 -1.33 -18.02 -20.34
N VAL A 260 -0.61 -17.89 -21.46
CA VAL A 260 -1.20 -17.51 -22.76
C VAL A 260 -2.23 -18.55 -23.24
N GLN A 261 -1.93 -19.85 -23.12
CA GLN A 261 -2.87 -20.92 -23.48
C GLN A 261 -4.17 -20.89 -22.64
N ASN A 262 -4.11 -20.33 -21.43
CA ASN A 262 -5.23 -20.29 -20.49
C ASN A 262 -5.96 -18.94 -20.48
N MET A 263 -5.59 -17.98 -21.36
CA MET A 263 -6.31 -16.70 -21.53
C MET A 263 -7.72 -16.92 -22.08
#